data_AF-A0A2M8W495-F1
#
_entry.id   AF-A0A2M8W495-F1
#
_cell.length_a   1.000
_cell.length_b   1.000
_cell.length_c   1.000
_cell.angle_alpha   90.00
_cell.angle_beta   90.00
_cell.angle_gamma   90.00
#
_symmetry.space_group_name_H-M   'P 1'
#
loop_
_entity.id
_entity.type
_entity.pdbx_description
1 polymer ?
#
loop_
_entity_poly.entity_id
_entity_poly.type
_entity_poly.pdbx_seq_one_letter_code
_entity_poly.pdbx_strand_id
1 'polypeptide(L)'
;MSARLTHGGLPTDITPYQLNRFLKRARGSLRLSKGAVEYLVFAIDNCQKSDFFQGRICAMWHSLERLAQIFGLSKRQVGRIKAELVDAGLIRRTYEHCAGDRLIMPSLSGPIGLT
;
A
#
# COMPACT_ATOMS: atom_id res chain seq x y z
N MET A 1 22.29 0.50 -5.89
CA MET A 1 21.52 -0.73 -6.15
C MET A 1 20.12 -0.35 -6.61
N SER A 2 19.69 -0.78 -7.81
CA SER A 2 18.33 -0.54 -8.30
C SER A 2 17.38 -1.50 -7.57
N ALA A 3 16.62 -0.98 -6.61
CA ALA A 3 15.53 -1.74 -6.02
C ALA A 3 14.49 -2.01 -7.11
N ARG A 4 14.15 -3.28 -7.38
CA ARG A 4 12.98 -3.59 -8.21
C ARG A 4 11.73 -3.11 -7.47
N LEU A 5 11.11 -2.07 -7.99
CA LEU A 5 9.89 -1.45 -7.43
C LEU A 5 8.61 -2.07 -8.00
N THR A 6 8.76 -3.11 -8.82
CA THR A 6 7.68 -3.85 -9.45
C THR A 6 7.27 -5.03 -8.59
N HIS A 7 5.99 -5.41 -8.63
CA HIS A 7 5.47 -6.58 -7.92
C HIS A 7 5.07 -7.71 -8.88
N GLY A 8 4.83 -8.90 -8.33
CA GLY A 8 4.47 -10.11 -9.08
C GLY A 8 3.06 -10.08 -9.70
N GLY A 9 2.37 -8.95 -9.66
CA GLY A 9 0.95 -8.85 -9.99
C GLY A 9 0.03 -9.34 -8.87
N LEU A 10 -1.27 -9.12 -9.04
CA LEU A 10 -2.29 -9.86 -8.32
C LEU A 10 -2.44 -11.27 -8.92
N PRO A 11 -2.75 -12.30 -8.11
CA PRO A 11 -3.18 -13.60 -8.65
C PRO A 11 -4.39 -13.43 -9.57
N THR A 12 -4.49 -14.26 -10.61
CA THR A 12 -5.47 -14.13 -11.70
C THR A 12 -6.92 -14.05 -11.21
N ASP A 13 -7.22 -14.71 -10.09
CA ASP A 13 -8.56 -14.78 -9.52
C ASP A 13 -8.83 -13.71 -8.44
N ILE A 14 -7.86 -12.84 -8.17
CA ILE A 14 -7.96 -11.80 -7.13
C ILE A 14 -8.12 -10.43 -7.78
N THR A 15 -9.28 -9.83 -7.50
CA THR A 15 -9.59 -8.44 -7.83
C THR A 15 -9.03 -7.47 -6.78
N PRO A 16 -8.77 -6.20 -7.13
CA PRO A 16 -8.41 -5.16 -6.14
C PRO A 16 -9.44 -5.02 -5.01
N TYR A 17 -10.71 -5.24 -5.30
CA TYR A 17 -11.77 -5.28 -4.29
C TYR A 17 -11.59 -6.44 -3.29
N GLN A 18 -11.25 -7.63 -3.76
CA GLN A 18 -10.94 -8.77 -2.88
C GLN A 18 -9.66 -8.52 -2.08
N LEU A 19 -8.64 -7.89 -2.68
CA LEU A 19 -7.43 -7.45 -1.96
C LEU A 19 -7.78 -6.54 -0.77
N ASN A 20 -8.64 -5.53 -0.98
CA ASN A 20 -9.11 -4.65 0.10
C ASN A 20 -9.82 -5.44 1.22
N ARG A 21 -10.63 -6.44 0.86
CA ARG A 21 -11.30 -7.31 1.83
C ARG A 21 -10.29 -8.13 2.63
N PHE A 22 -9.25 -8.67 1.98
CA PHE A 22 -8.19 -9.42 2.65
C PHE A 22 -7.40 -8.54 3.62
N LEU A 23 -7.01 -7.32 3.22
CA LEU A 23 -6.32 -6.38 4.12
C LEU A 23 -7.14 -6.03 5.36
N LYS A 24 -8.44 -5.78 5.20
CA LYS A 24 -9.34 -5.50 6.32
C LYS A 24 -9.44 -6.68 7.30
N ARG A 25 -9.44 -7.92 6.80
CA ARG A 25 -9.47 -9.14 7.62
C ARG A 25 -8.10 -9.45 8.26
N ALA A 26 -7.03 -9.24 7.52
CA ALA A 26 -5.66 -9.52 7.94
C ALA A 26 -5.09 -8.47 8.91
N ARG A 27 -5.82 -7.38 9.21
CA ARG A 27 -5.39 -6.32 10.15
C ARG A 27 -4.80 -6.87 11.45
N GLY A 28 -5.49 -7.84 12.07
CA GLY A 28 -5.05 -8.44 13.33
C GLY A 28 -3.73 -9.20 13.18
N SER A 29 -3.59 -9.97 12.10
CA SER A 29 -2.40 -10.77 11.81
C SER A 29 -1.21 -9.91 11.36
N LEU A 30 -1.45 -8.81 10.66
CA LEU A 30 -0.43 -7.88 10.18
C LEU A 30 0.01 -6.86 11.25
N ARG A 31 -0.65 -6.87 12.43
CA ARG A 31 -0.40 -5.93 13.55
C ARG A 31 -0.45 -4.45 13.11
N LEU A 32 -1.25 -4.15 12.09
CA LEU A 32 -1.40 -2.81 11.55
C LEU A 32 -2.43 -2.00 12.34
N SER A 33 -2.17 -0.71 12.48
CA SER A 33 -3.11 0.27 12.98
C SER A 33 -4.30 0.40 12.03
N LYS A 34 -5.44 0.85 12.58
CA LYS A 34 -6.64 1.11 11.77
C LYS A 34 -6.34 2.10 10.63
N GLY A 35 -5.58 3.16 10.92
CA GLY A 35 -5.18 4.17 9.93
C GLY A 35 -4.27 3.62 8.84
N ALA A 36 -3.37 2.67 9.17
CA ALA A 36 -2.54 2.00 8.18
C ALA A 36 -3.36 1.16 7.19
N VAL A 37 -4.38 0.43 7.67
CA VAL A 37 -5.28 -0.31 6.79
C VAL A 37 -6.13 0.62 5.93
N GLU A 38 -6.68 1.69 6.51
CA GLU A 38 -7.46 2.70 5.77
C GLU A 38 -6.62 3.39 4.69
N TYR A 39 -5.35 3.66 5.00
CA TYR A 39 -4.40 4.20 4.04
C TYR A 39 -4.17 3.26 2.85
N LEU A 40 -3.94 1.96 3.12
CA LEU A 40 -3.74 0.97 2.05
C LEU A 40 -4.97 0.81 1.17
N VAL A 41 -6.16 0.73 1.78
CA VAL A 41 -7.43 0.63 1.03
C VAL A 41 -7.61 1.83 0.13
N PHE A 42 -7.42 3.04 0.67
CA PHE A 42 -7.49 4.27 -0.12
C PHE A 42 -6.47 4.26 -1.27
N ALA A 43 -5.25 3.80 -1.00
CA ALA A 43 -4.21 3.80 -2.02
C ALA A 43 -4.47 2.76 -3.13
N ILE A 44 -5.03 1.59 -2.80
CA ILE A 44 -5.48 0.59 -3.78
C ILE A 44 -6.63 1.13 -4.63
N ASP A 45 -7.59 1.80 -4.01
CA ASP A 45 -8.75 2.38 -4.70
C ASP A 45 -8.36 3.52 -5.66
N ASN A 46 -7.22 4.17 -5.43
CA ASN A 46 -6.66 5.20 -6.30
C ASN A 46 -5.66 4.67 -7.35
N CYS A 47 -5.36 3.36 -7.35
CA CYS A 47 -4.55 2.74 -8.40
C CYS A 47 -5.43 2.32 -9.59
N GLN A 48 -4.86 2.30 -10.79
CA GLN A 48 -5.54 1.74 -11.95
C GLN A 48 -5.47 0.20 -11.93
N LYS A 49 -6.45 -0.47 -12.54
CA LYS A 49 -6.45 -1.94 -12.65
C LYS A 49 -5.18 -2.49 -13.29
N SER A 50 -4.62 -1.77 -14.27
CA SER A 50 -3.37 -2.12 -14.95
C SER A 50 -2.15 -2.08 -14.05
N ASP A 51 -2.18 -1.29 -12.97
CA ASP A 51 -1.06 -1.18 -12.03
C ASP A 51 -0.86 -2.49 -11.27
N PHE A 52 -1.89 -3.31 -11.17
CA PHE A 52 -1.85 -4.62 -10.52
C PHE A 52 -1.33 -5.76 -11.40
N PHE A 53 -0.92 -5.48 -12.64
CA PHE A 53 -0.34 -6.50 -13.52
C PHE A 53 1.11 -6.83 -13.14
N GLN A 54 1.54 -8.04 -13.48
CA GLN A 54 2.92 -8.48 -13.23
C GLN A 54 3.93 -7.51 -13.86
N GLY A 55 4.95 -7.14 -13.09
CA GLY A 55 6.00 -6.23 -13.57
C GLY A 55 5.58 -4.76 -13.59
N ARG A 56 4.39 -4.40 -13.10
CA ARG A 56 3.95 -3.02 -12.91
C ARG A 56 4.17 -2.55 -11.47
N ILE A 57 3.92 -1.27 -11.25
CA ILE A 57 4.07 -0.58 -9.97
C ILE A 57 2.71 -0.02 -9.59
N CYS A 58 2.21 -0.37 -8.40
CA CYS A 58 1.11 0.35 -7.77
C CYS A 58 1.66 1.62 -7.12
N ALA A 59 1.33 2.79 -7.66
CA ALA A 59 1.83 4.05 -7.15
C ALA A 59 0.72 5.08 -7.00
N MET A 60 0.81 5.86 -5.93
CA MET A 60 -0.16 6.90 -5.60
C MET A 60 0.58 8.19 -5.24
N TRP A 61 0.20 9.29 -5.88
CA TRP A 61 0.82 10.59 -5.70
C TRP A 61 -0.12 11.55 -4.99
N HIS A 62 0.04 11.64 -3.67
CA HIS A 62 -0.62 12.65 -2.87
C HIS A 62 0.35 13.27 -1.87
N SER A 63 0.26 14.60 -1.75
CA SER A 63 0.99 15.34 -0.71
C SER A 63 0.53 14.93 0.68
N LEU A 64 1.40 15.13 1.68
CA LEU A 64 1.04 14.90 3.08
C LEU A 64 -0.11 15.82 3.51
N GLU A 65 -0.19 17.06 2.99
CA GLU A 65 -1.34 17.94 3.21
C GLU A 65 -2.64 17.33 2.70
N ARG A 66 -2.65 16.82 1.46
CA ARG A 66 -3.84 16.21 0.84
C ARG A 66 -4.30 15.00 1.65
N LEU A 67 -3.37 14.14 2.05
CA LEU A 67 -3.68 12.94 2.85
C LEU A 67 -4.19 13.33 4.24
N ALA A 68 -3.56 14.31 4.89
CA ALA A 68 -4.02 14.84 6.18
C ALA A 68 -5.48 15.33 6.10
N GLN A 69 -5.83 16.05 5.04
CA GLN A 69 -7.21 16.50 4.81
C GLN A 69 -8.18 15.33 4.57
N ILE A 70 -7.82 14.38 3.70
CA ILE A 70 -8.66 13.22 3.36
C ILE A 70 -8.96 12.36 4.59
N PHE A 71 -7.95 12.10 5.42
CA PHE A 71 -8.11 11.27 6.61
C PHE A 71 -8.56 12.04 7.85
N GLY A 72 -8.65 13.38 7.79
CA GLY A 72 -8.93 14.22 8.96
C GLY A 72 -7.85 14.10 10.06
N LEU A 73 -6.60 13.88 9.66
CA LEU A 73 -5.46 13.64 10.55
C LEU A 73 -4.42 14.74 10.42
N SER A 74 -3.57 14.90 11.45
CA SER A 74 -2.38 15.75 11.31
C SER A 74 -1.34 15.13 10.36
N LYS A 75 -0.53 15.97 9.71
CA LYS A 75 0.62 15.52 8.88
C LYS A 75 1.55 14.57 9.64
N ARG A 76 1.73 14.80 10.95
CA ARG A 76 2.53 13.93 11.83
C ARG A 76 1.92 12.54 11.98
N GLN A 77 0.60 12.43 12.13
CA GLN A 77 -0.10 11.15 12.21
C GLN A 77 -0.02 10.39 10.87
N VAL A 78 -0.25 11.07 9.75
CA VAL A 78 -0.06 10.47 8.41
C VAL A 78 1.38 10.00 8.23
N GLY A 79 2.36 10.79 8.66
CA GLY A 79 3.77 10.41 8.62
C GLY A 79 4.09 9.15 9.44
N ARG A 80 3.48 8.99 10.63
CA ARG A 80 3.60 7.77 11.44
C ARG A 80 2.97 6.56 10.77
N ILE A 81 1.77 6.70 10.22
CA ILE A 81 1.09 5.63 9.45
C ILE A 81 1.97 5.19 8.28
N LYS A 82 2.52 6.14 7.52
CA LYS A 82 3.44 5.83 6.43
C LYS A 82 4.71 5.11 6.91
N ALA A 83 5.25 5.49 8.08
CA ALA A 83 6.43 4.82 8.64
C ALA A 83 6.09 3.38 9.03
N GLU A 84 4.96 3.16 9.72
CA GLU A 84 4.45 1.84 10.07
C GLU A 84 4.30 0.92 8.85
N LEU A 85 3.74 1.44 7.74
CA LEU A 85 3.58 0.68 6.50
C LEU A 85 4.89 0.39 5.78
N VAL A 86 5.89 1.25 5.93
CA VAL A 86 7.26 1.02 5.42
C VAL A 86 7.95 -0.05 6.25
N ASP A 87 7.85 0.02 7.58
CA ASP A 87 8.43 -0.95 8.51
C ASP A 87 7.80 -2.33 8.33
N ALA A 88 6.50 -2.39 8.01
CA ALA A 88 5.80 -3.61 7.64
C ALA A 88 6.15 -4.12 6.22
N GLY A 89 6.92 -3.37 5.44
CA GLY A 89 7.34 -3.74 4.08
C GLY A 89 6.23 -3.65 3.01
N LEU A 90 5.11 -2.99 3.31
CA LEU A 90 3.94 -2.89 2.44
C LEU A 90 3.99 -1.68 1.49
N ILE A 91 4.80 -0.68 1.84
CA ILE A 91 4.99 0.54 1.04
C ILE A 91 6.48 0.85 1.01
N ARG A 92 6.97 1.36 -0.12
CA ARG A 92 8.25 2.04 -0.18
C ARG A 92 8.07 3.52 -0.44
N ARG A 93 8.79 4.33 0.33
CA ARG A 93 8.96 5.75 0.01
C ARG A 93 10.01 5.88 -1.07
N THR A 94 9.68 6.57 -2.15
CA THR A 94 10.66 7.08 -3.10
C THR A 94 10.78 8.57 -2.90
N TYR A 95 11.96 9.04 -2.49
CA TYR A 95 12.28 10.46 -2.38
C TYR A 95 13.31 10.80 -3.43
N GLU A 96 13.07 11.85 -4.22
CA GLU A 96 14.09 12.88 -4.51
C GLU A 96 13.46 14.28 -4.58
N HIS A 97 12.28 14.49 -5.19
CA HIS A 97 11.68 15.86 -5.26
C HIS A 97 10.15 15.95 -5.43
N CYS A 98 9.42 14.83 -5.48
CA CYS A 98 7.98 14.83 -5.78
C CYS A 98 7.20 13.92 -4.82
N ALA A 99 6.09 14.43 -4.28
CA ALA A 99 5.32 13.86 -3.19
C ALA A 99 4.49 12.61 -3.56
N GLY A 100 5.14 11.48 -3.85
CA GLY A 100 4.48 10.22 -4.16
C GLY A 100 4.97 9.04 -3.33
N ASP A 101 4.02 8.21 -2.88
CA ASP A 101 4.31 6.93 -2.24
C ASP A 101 4.12 5.78 -3.24
N ARG A 102 4.96 4.75 -3.16
CA ARG A 102 4.81 3.54 -3.98
C ARG A 102 4.38 2.38 -3.10
N LEU A 103 3.21 1.83 -3.37
CA LEU A 103 2.77 0.61 -2.73
C LEU A 103 3.59 -0.53 -3.32
N ILE A 104 4.43 -1.17 -2.49
CA ILE A 104 5.04 -2.43 -2.89
C ILE A 104 4.19 -3.50 -2.26
N MET A 105 3.25 -4.00 -3.05
CA MET A 105 2.53 -5.20 -2.68
C MET A 105 3.53 -6.35 -2.75
N PRO A 106 3.95 -6.97 -1.62
CA PRO A 106 4.68 -8.22 -1.70
C PRO A 106 3.80 -9.19 -2.48
N SER A 107 4.36 -9.81 -3.52
CA SER A 107 3.63 -10.76 -4.34
C SER A 107 2.87 -11.71 -3.41
N LEU A 108 1.55 -11.81 -3.55
CA LEU A 108 0.72 -12.72 -2.74
C LEU A 108 1.07 -14.21 -2.94
N SER A 109 2.12 -14.50 -3.73
CA SER A 109 2.72 -15.81 -3.96
C SER A 109 3.74 -16.27 -2.88
N GLY A 110 3.57 -15.84 -1.61
CA GLY A 110 4.16 -16.46 -0.40
C GLY A 110 4.87 -15.50 0.59
N PRO A 111 5.13 -15.85 1.88
CA PRO A 111 4.53 -16.83 2.77
C PRO A 111 3.61 -16.12 3.79
N ILE A 112 2.54 -15.47 3.33
CA ILE A 112 1.44 -15.11 4.22
C ILE A 112 0.54 -16.34 4.24
N GLY A 113 0.82 -17.25 5.17
CA GLY A 113 0.24 -18.59 5.26
C GLY A 113 -1.28 -18.62 5.09
N LEU A 114 -1.72 -18.89 3.87
CA LEU A 114 -3.00 -19.50 3.58
C LEU A 114 -2.73 -21.00 3.44
N THR A 115 -2.67 -21.68 4.59
CA THR A 115 -2.91 -23.12 4.70
C THR A 115 -4.15 -23.29 5.55
#